data_AF-A0A7C3DQK3-F1
#
_entry.id   AF-A0A7C3DQK3-F1
#
_cell.length_a   1.000
_cell.length_b   1.000
_cell.length_c   1.000
_cell.angle_alpha   90.00
_cell.angle_beta   90.00
_cell.angle_gamma   90.00
#
_symmetry.space_group_name_H-M   'P 1'
#
loop_
_entity.id
_entity.type
_entity.pdbx_description
1 polymer ?
#
loop_
_entity_poly.entity_id
_entity_poly.type
_entity_poly.pdbx_seq_one_letter_code
_entity_poly.pdbx_strand_id
1 'polypeptide(L)'
;MRRHLFAILPAAVLALCCSPAAARWHCATSGRSELCADGSGRRAAELLAELQALEAAWGAVEKPLPRSAPPLRVMVYRDRGEFEPFQSHPANLGLYQSGAERDWLMVLDQGAETLRAARHEWVHRALHHTTPRLPLWL
;
A
#
# COMPACT_ATOMS: atom_id res chain seq x y z
N MET A 1 43.49 48.43 34.81
CA MET A 1 42.17 48.65 34.15
C MET A 1 42.26 48.01 32.77
N ARG A 2 41.67 46.81 32.57
CA ARG A 2 40.45 46.57 31.75
C ARG A 2 40.61 47.13 30.32
N ARG A 3 40.70 46.33 29.25
CA ARG A 3 39.69 45.36 28.76
C ARG A 3 40.30 44.38 27.75
N HIS A 4 40.06 43.09 27.93
CA HIS A 4 40.23 42.06 26.90
C HIS A 4 39.03 42.12 25.95
N LEU A 5 39.27 42.34 24.66
CA LEU A 5 38.28 42.13 23.61
C LEU A 5 38.23 40.63 23.30
N PHE A 6 37.19 39.97 23.78
CA PHE A 6 36.82 38.61 23.37
C PHE A 6 36.42 38.66 21.88
N ALA A 7 37.27 38.09 21.02
CA ALA A 7 36.90 37.79 19.64
C ALA A 7 35.96 36.57 19.65
N ILE A 8 34.69 36.81 19.33
CA ILE A 8 33.68 35.76 19.21
C ILE A 8 33.83 35.13 17.80
N LEU A 9 34.25 33.87 17.76
CA LEU A 9 34.19 33.00 16.58
C LEU A 9 32.71 32.83 16.15
N PRO A 10 32.33 33.02 14.87
CA PRO A 10 31.08 32.47 14.39
C PRO A 10 31.29 30.99 14.05
N ALA A 11 30.72 30.11 14.87
CA ALA A 11 30.58 28.70 14.56
C ALA A 11 29.66 28.58 13.33
N ALA A 12 30.25 28.34 12.16
CA ALA A 12 29.53 28.06 10.93
C ALA A 12 28.73 26.76 11.11
N VAL A 13 27.41 26.93 11.15
CA VAL A 13 26.39 25.89 11.20
C VAL A 13 26.47 25.07 9.91
N LEU A 14 27.23 23.96 9.92
CA LEU A 14 27.05 22.86 8.98
C LEU A 14 25.87 22.01 9.46
N ALA A 15 24.66 22.56 9.35
CA ALA A 15 23.44 21.75 9.38
C ALA A 15 23.32 21.06 8.02
N LEU A 16 23.95 19.88 7.89
CA LEU A 16 23.66 18.95 6.81
C LEU A 16 22.16 18.63 6.89
N CYS A 17 21.39 19.16 5.95
CA CYS A 17 20.02 18.73 5.70
C CYS A 17 20.04 17.28 5.22
N CYS A 18 19.96 16.33 6.16
CA CYS A 18 19.48 14.99 5.87
C CYS A 18 17.99 15.11 5.53
N SER A 19 17.67 15.51 4.30
CA SER A 19 16.31 15.31 3.80
C SER A 19 16.08 13.80 3.73
N PRO A 20 15.04 13.26 4.38
CA PRO A 20 14.66 11.88 4.13
C PRO A 20 14.41 11.76 2.62
N ALA A 21 15.03 10.76 1.99
CA ALA A 21 14.78 10.47 0.58
C ALA A 21 13.27 10.25 0.44
N ALA A 22 12.59 11.14 -0.28
CA ALA A 22 11.14 11.03 -0.48
C ALA A 22 10.83 9.65 -1.06
N ALA A 23 9.89 8.92 -0.43
CA ALA A 23 9.43 7.62 -0.89
C ALA A 23 9.11 7.69 -2.39
N ARG A 24 9.90 6.98 -3.21
CA ARG A 24 9.70 6.99 -4.65
C ARG A 24 8.77 5.84 -4.99
N TRP A 25 7.49 6.16 -5.11
CA TRP A 25 6.47 5.20 -5.52
C TRP A 25 6.74 4.70 -6.93
N HIS A 26 6.87 3.39 -7.05
CA HIS A 26 7.00 2.69 -8.31
C HIS A 26 5.70 1.96 -8.63
N CYS A 27 5.02 2.39 -9.68
CA CYS A 27 3.72 1.83 -10.06
C CYS A 27 3.83 0.92 -11.28
N ALA A 28 3.19 -0.24 -11.20
CA ALA A 28 2.91 -1.13 -12.31
C ALA A 28 1.39 -1.09 -12.59
N THR A 29 1.00 -1.16 -13.86
CA THR A 29 -0.40 -1.13 -14.28
C THR A 29 -0.69 -2.31 -15.20
N SER A 30 -1.91 -2.85 -15.09
CA SER A 30 -2.38 -3.89 -15.99
C SER A 30 -3.91 -3.90 -15.98
N GLY A 31 -4.51 -3.60 -17.13
CA GLY A 31 -5.96 -3.42 -17.27
C GLY A 31 -6.50 -2.30 -16.38
N ARG A 32 -7.45 -2.64 -15.50
CA ARG A 32 -8.08 -1.71 -14.52
C ARG A 32 -7.42 -1.78 -13.14
N SER A 33 -6.25 -2.39 -13.04
CA SER A 33 -5.53 -2.57 -11.79
C SER A 33 -4.18 -1.86 -11.83
N GLU A 34 -3.84 -1.21 -10.74
CA GLU A 34 -2.56 -0.56 -10.53
C GLU A 34 -1.99 -0.99 -9.18
N LEU A 35 -0.68 -1.15 -9.11
CA LEU A 35 0.03 -1.42 -7.88
C LEU A 35 1.23 -0.51 -7.77
N CYS A 36 1.27 0.30 -6.71
CA CYS A 36 2.36 1.19 -6.36
C CYS A 36 3.09 0.66 -5.13
N ALA A 37 4.41 0.47 -5.25
CA ALA A 37 5.26 0.04 -4.14
C ALA A 37 6.31 1.12 -3.83
N ASP A 38 6.53 1.36 -2.54
CA ASP A 38 7.67 2.16 -2.09
C ASP A 38 8.96 1.32 -2.17
N GLY A 39 9.69 1.45 -3.28
CA GLY A 39 10.92 0.69 -3.52
C GLY A 39 11.08 0.17 -4.96
N SER A 40 10.89 -1.13 -5.19
CA SER A 40 11.23 -1.78 -6.47
C SER A 40 10.03 -1.88 -7.41
N GLY A 41 10.11 -1.25 -8.58
CA GLY A 41 9.10 -1.42 -9.65
C GLY A 41 8.97 -2.84 -10.18
N ARG A 42 10.05 -3.64 -10.14
CA ARG A 42 9.97 -5.07 -10.48
C ARG A 42 9.09 -5.83 -9.49
N ARG A 43 9.27 -5.57 -8.19
CA ARG A 43 8.46 -6.20 -7.14
C ARG A 43 6.98 -5.81 -7.27
N ALA A 44 6.73 -4.54 -7.65
CA ALA A 44 5.39 -4.06 -7.93
C ALA A 44 4.73 -4.84 -9.08
N ALA A 45 5.45 -5.02 -10.19
CA ALA A 45 4.96 -5.77 -11.35
C ALA A 45 4.73 -7.26 -11.05
N GLU A 46 5.65 -7.90 -10.32
CA GLU A 46 5.52 -9.31 -9.89
C GLU A 46 4.28 -9.51 -9.01
N LEU A 47 4.08 -8.65 -8.00
CA LEU A 47 2.93 -8.75 -7.10
C LEU A 47 1.61 -8.47 -7.84
N LEU A 48 1.61 -7.53 -8.79
CA LEU A 48 0.44 -7.28 -9.63
C LEU A 48 0.09 -8.51 -10.47
N ALA A 49 1.09 -9.13 -11.12
CA ALA A 49 0.87 -10.34 -11.92
C ALA A 49 0.28 -11.49 -11.09
N GLU A 50 0.76 -11.68 -9.85
CA GLU A 50 0.21 -12.66 -8.91
C GLU A 50 -1.26 -12.40 -8.55
N LEU A 51 -1.63 -11.14 -8.31
CA LEU A 51 -3.02 -10.77 -8.03
C LEU A 51 -3.92 -10.96 -9.27
N GLN A 52 -3.39 -10.75 -10.47
CA GLN A 52 -4.12 -11.01 -11.71
C GLN A 52 -4.33 -12.50 -11.96
N ALA A 53 -3.32 -13.33 -11.66
CA ALA A 53 -3.45 -14.78 -11.70
C ALA A 53 -4.52 -15.26 -10.70
N LEU A 54 -4.56 -14.68 -9.49
CA LEU A 54 -5.61 -14.95 -8.51
C LEU A 54 -6.99 -14.53 -9.03
N GLU A 55 -7.14 -13.35 -9.62
CA GLU A 55 -8.42 -12.88 -10.18
C GLU A 55 -8.93 -13.80 -11.30
N ALA A 56 -8.04 -14.25 -12.19
CA ALA A 56 -8.39 -15.21 -13.23
C ALA A 56 -8.78 -16.58 -12.65
N ALA A 57 -8.03 -17.08 -11.67
CA ALA A 57 -8.34 -18.35 -11.00
C ALA A 57 -9.67 -18.29 -10.24
N TRP A 58 -9.93 -17.19 -9.55
CA TRP A 58 -11.20 -16.95 -8.87
C TRP A 58 -12.36 -16.97 -9.86
N GLY A 59 -12.27 -16.23 -10.97
CA GLY A 59 -13.33 -16.22 -12.00
C GLY A 59 -13.56 -17.56 -12.70
N ALA A 60 -12.64 -18.52 -12.59
CA ALA A 60 -12.81 -19.87 -13.12
C ALA A 60 -13.53 -20.82 -12.16
N VAL A 61 -13.47 -20.56 -10.85
CA VAL A 61 -14.06 -21.42 -9.80
C VAL A 61 -15.34 -20.79 -9.21
N GLU A 62 -15.37 -19.47 -9.15
CA GLU A 62 -16.42 -18.63 -8.58
C GLU A 62 -16.93 -17.61 -9.61
N LYS A 63 -17.89 -16.77 -9.22
CA LYS A 63 -18.34 -15.67 -10.09
C LYS A 63 -17.21 -14.65 -10.28
N PRO A 64 -16.92 -14.21 -11.52
CA PRO A 64 -15.98 -13.12 -11.75
C PRO A 64 -16.49 -11.83 -11.11
N LEU A 65 -15.57 -10.91 -10.81
CA LEU A 65 -15.94 -9.57 -10.37
C LEU A 65 -16.87 -8.91 -11.40
N PRO A 66 -17.96 -8.27 -10.96
CA PRO A 66 -18.87 -7.59 -11.87
C PRO A 66 -18.12 -6.45 -12.58
N ARG A 67 -18.49 -6.15 -13.83
CA ARG A 67 -17.87 -5.02 -14.56
C ARG A 67 -18.03 -3.68 -13.85
N SER A 68 -19.09 -3.54 -13.05
CA SER A 68 -19.36 -2.39 -12.20
C SER A 68 -18.44 -2.26 -10.99
N ALA A 69 -17.66 -3.29 -10.63
CA ALA A 69 -16.67 -3.18 -9.57
C ALA A 69 -15.65 -2.07 -9.92
N PRO A 70 -15.28 -1.19 -8.97
CA PRO A 70 -14.30 -0.15 -9.21
C PRO A 70 -12.92 -0.72 -9.62
N PRO A 71 -12.11 0.06 -10.37
CA PRO A 71 -10.69 -0.23 -10.60
C PRO A 71 -9.95 -0.44 -9.27
N LEU A 72 -8.97 -1.34 -9.26
CA LEU A 72 -8.17 -1.64 -8.07
C LEU A 72 -6.89 -0.80 -8.05
N ARG A 73 -6.58 -0.20 -6.89
CA ARG A 73 -5.25 0.32 -6.59
C ARG A 73 -4.68 -0.37 -5.36
N VAL A 74 -3.50 -0.95 -5.52
CA VAL A 74 -2.74 -1.60 -4.44
C VAL A 74 -1.59 -0.67 -4.04
N MET A 75 -1.47 -0.38 -2.76
CA MET A 75 -0.39 0.42 -2.17
C MET A 75 0.44 -0.51 -1.27
N VAL A 76 1.70 -0.71 -1.63
CA VAL A 76 2.65 -1.54 -0.86
C VAL A 76 3.62 -0.63 -0.12
N TYR A 77 3.43 -0.54 1.19
CA TYR A 77 4.26 0.25 2.10
C TYR A 77 5.46 -0.56 2.51
N ARG A 78 6.65 0.03 2.45
CA ARG A 78 7.86 -0.61 2.96
C ARG A 78 8.04 -0.37 4.46
N ASP A 79 7.66 0.81 4.92
CA ASP A 79 7.80 1.22 6.31
C ASP A 79 6.53 0.91 7.12
N ARG A 80 6.72 0.38 8.33
CA ARG A 80 5.60 0.03 9.21
C ARG A 80 4.92 1.27 9.80
N GLY A 81 5.66 2.34 10.07
CA GLY A 81 5.12 3.59 10.58
C GLY A 81 4.21 4.28 9.56
N GLU A 82 4.56 4.22 8.26
CA GLU A 82 3.68 4.71 7.18
C GLU A 82 2.40 3.88 7.05
N PHE A 83 2.45 2.58 7.37
CA PHE A 83 1.28 1.70 7.33
C PHE A 83 0.45 1.70 8.62
N GLU A 84 0.99 2.15 9.74
CA GLU A 84 0.33 2.19 11.06
C GLU A 84 -1.08 2.82 11.02
N PRO A 85 -1.34 3.94 10.32
CA PRO A 85 -2.67 4.54 10.28
C PRO A 85 -3.77 3.64 9.70
N PHE A 86 -3.38 2.60 8.96
CA PHE A 86 -4.30 1.63 8.33
C PHE A 86 -4.40 0.32 9.13
N GLN A 87 -3.61 0.14 10.19
CA GLN A 87 -3.65 -1.05 11.03
C GLN A 87 -4.73 -0.93 12.10
N SER A 88 -5.74 -1.79 12.01
CA SER A 88 -6.70 -2.00 13.12
C SER A 88 -6.16 -2.92 14.22
N HIS A 89 -5.12 -3.72 13.93
CA HIS A 89 -4.46 -4.62 14.88
C HIS A 89 -2.98 -4.84 14.46
N PRO A 90 -2.02 -5.01 15.40
CA PRO A 90 -0.59 -5.13 15.07
C PRO A 90 -0.22 -6.31 14.14
N ALA A 91 -1.05 -7.36 14.14
CA ALA A 91 -0.88 -8.53 13.29
C ALA A 91 -1.42 -8.33 11.86
N ASN A 92 -2.15 -7.25 11.60
CA ASN A 92 -2.72 -6.98 10.29
C ASN A 92 -1.63 -6.42 9.37
N LEU A 93 -1.40 -7.11 8.26
CA LEU A 93 -0.42 -6.72 7.24
C LEU A 93 -1.10 -6.17 5.98
N GLY A 94 -2.43 -6.06 6.01
CA GLY A 94 -3.25 -5.66 4.89
C GLY A 94 -4.52 -4.96 5.35
N LEU A 95 -5.09 -4.16 4.44
CA LEU A 95 -6.42 -3.59 4.55
C LEU A 95 -7.03 -3.46 3.15
N TYR A 96 -8.22 -4.01 2.96
CA TYR A 96 -9.10 -3.68 1.85
C TYR A 96 -10.10 -2.59 2.24
N GLN A 97 -10.25 -1.60 1.37
CA GLN A 97 -11.28 -0.56 1.47
C GLN A 97 -11.89 -0.30 0.10
N SER A 98 -13.22 -0.46 -0.02
CA SER A 98 -13.93 -0.03 -1.22
C SER A 98 -14.22 1.47 -1.17
N GLY A 99 -14.18 2.13 -2.33
CA GLY A 99 -14.52 3.53 -2.51
C GLY A 99 -15.38 3.72 -3.76
N ALA A 100 -15.95 4.92 -3.92
CA ALA A 100 -16.86 5.21 -5.03
C ALA A 100 -16.18 5.08 -6.42
N GLU A 101 -14.93 5.52 -6.52
CA GLU A 101 -14.18 5.52 -7.79
C GLU A 101 -13.17 4.39 -7.90
N ARG A 102 -12.69 3.85 -6.78
CA ARG A 102 -11.63 2.83 -6.72
C ARG A 102 -11.77 1.96 -5.49
N ASP A 103 -11.35 0.72 -5.65
CA ASP A 103 -11.01 -0.17 -4.55
C ASP A 103 -9.55 0.01 -4.17
N TRP A 104 -9.27 -0.03 -2.88
CA TRP A 104 -7.94 0.15 -2.31
C TRP A 104 -7.53 -1.09 -1.56
N LEU A 105 -6.32 -1.57 -1.85
CA LEU A 105 -5.61 -2.56 -1.06
C LEU A 105 -4.36 -1.87 -0.50
N MET A 106 -4.23 -1.77 0.81
CA MET A 106 -3.02 -1.28 1.47
C MET A 106 -2.33 -2.48 2.10
N VAL A 107 -1.04 -2.67 1.83
CA VAL A 107 -0.27 -3.84 2.28
C VAL A 107 1.08 -3.39 2.82
N LEU A 108 1.49 -3.92 3.97
CA LEU A 108 2.84 -3.76 4.49
C LEU A 108 3.76 -4.84 3.91
N ASP A 109 4.89 -4.42 3.33
CA ASP A 109 5.90 -5.34 2.85
C ASP A 109 6.61 -6.03 4.02
N GLN A 110 6.42 -7.34 4.14
CA GLN A 110 7.04 -8.22 5.13
C GLN A 110 7.63 -9.45 4.43
N GLY A 111 8.22 -9.27 3.24
CA GLY A 111 8.89 -10.32 2.49
C GLY A 111 7.93 -11.38 1.96
N ALA A 112 8.01 -12.60 2.50
CA ALA A 112 7.17 -13.72 2.07
C ALA A 112 5.68 -13.52 2.42
N GLU A 113 5.40 -12.82 3.51
CA GLU A 113 4.03 -12.59 3.99
C GLU A 113 3.26 -11.56 3.15
N THR A 114 3.97 -10.69 2.41
CA THR A 114 3.37 -9.63 1.58
C THR A 114 2.37 -10.20 0.58
N LEU A 115 2.73 -11.29 -0.10
CA LEU A 115 1.84 -11.92 -1.08
C LEU A 115 0.62 -12.55 -0.41
N ARG A 116 0.82 -13.21 0.75
CA ARG A 116 -0.30 -13.79 1.51
C ARG A 116 -1.28 -12.71 1.96
N ALA A 117 -0.78 -11.60 2.49
CA ALA A 117 -1.59 -10.45 2.90
C ALA A 117 -2.33 -9.83 1.72
N ALA A 118 -1.66 -9.57 0.59
CA ALA A 118 -2.29 -9.01 -0.61
C ALA A 118 -3.41 -9.93 -1.16
N ARG A 119 -3.19 -11.26 -1.18
CA ARG A 119 -4.22 -12.22 -1.58
C ARG A 119 -5.40 -12.23 -0.60
N HIS A 120 -5.13 -12.16 0.70
CA HIS A 120 -6.19 -12.07 1.73
C HIS A 120 -7.09 -10.85 1.52
N GLU A 121 -6.50 -9.67 1.33
CA GLU A 121 -7.27 -8.45 1.07
C GLU A 121 -7.99 -8.49 -0.28
N TRP A 122 -7.41 -9.13 -1.29
CA TRP A 122 -8.08 -9.31 -2.58
C TRP A 122 -9.32 -10.19 -2.44
N VAL A 123 -9.29 -11.22 -1.58
CA VAL A 123 -10.48 -12.04 -1.29
C VAL A 123 -11.57 -11.19 -0.62
N HIS A 124 -11.22 -10.29 0.30
CA HIS A 124 -12.20 -9.34 0.87
C HIS A 124 -12.85 -8.47 -0.21
N ARG A 125 -12.08 -8.02 -1.20
CA ARG A 125 -12.62 -7.32 -2.38
C ARG A 125 -13.58 -8.18 -3.17
N ALA A 126 -13.19 -9.42 -3.48
CA ALA A 126 -14.06 -10.35 -4.21
C ALA A 126 -15.39 -10.53 -3.49
N LEU A 127 -15.34 -10.90 -2.20
CA LEU A 127 -16.53 -11.10 -1.38
C LEU A 127 -17.39 -9.84 -1.30
N HIS A 128 -16.79 -8.65 -1.17
CA HIS A 128 -17.52 -7.39 -1.11
C HIS A 128 -18.39 -7.12 -2.35
N HIS A 129 -17.91 -7.53 -3.53
CA HIS A 129 -18.58 -7.26 -4.81
C HIS A 129 -19.40 -8.43 -5.33
N THR A 130 -19.17 -9.66 -4.85
CA THR A 130 -19.93 -10.85 -5.28
C THR A 130 -20.96 -11.33 -4.28
N THR A 131 -20.84 -10.95 -3.00
CA THR A 131 -21.78 -11.38 -1.95
C THR A 131 -22.98 -10.43 -1.91
N PRO A 132 -24.23 -10.97 -1.94
CA PRO A 132 -25.41 -10.14 -1.75
C PRO A 132 -25.37 -9.44 -0.39
N ARG A 133 -25.55 -8.12 -0.37
CA ARG A 133 -25.77 -7.38 0.88
C ARG A 133 -27.22 -7.61 1.31
N LEU A 134 -27.45 -8.71 2.02
CA LEU A 134 -28.73 -8.95 2.66
C LEU A 134 -28.84 -8.05 3.89
N PRO A 135 -29.96 -7.34 4.07
CA PRO A 135 -30.21 -6.67 5.33
C PRO A 135 -30.21 -7.68 6.49
N LEU A 136 -29.73 -7.26 7.65
CA LEU A 136 -29.62 -8.11 8.86
C LEU A 136 -30.97 -8.67 9.36
N TRP A 137 -32.10 -8.20 8.83
CA TRP A 137 -33.46 -8.58 9.25
C TRP A 137 -34.11 -9.66 8.37
N LEU A 138 -33.41 -10.18 7.37
CA LEU A 138 -33.83 -11.38 6.63
C LEU A 138 -33.36 -12.65 7.35
#